data_AF-A0A2U9IGR7-F1
#
_entry.id   AF-A0A2U9IGR7-F1
#
_cell.length_a   1.000
_cell.length_b   1.000
_cell.length_c   1.000
_cell.angle_alpha   90.00
_cell.angle_beta   90.00
_cell.angle_gamma   90.00
#
_symmetry.space_group_name_H-M   'P 1'
#
loop_
_entity.id
_entity.type
_entity.pdbx_description
1 polymer ?
#
loop_
_entity_poly.entity_id
_entity_poly.type
_entity_poly.pdbx_seq_one_letter_code
_entity_poly.pdbx_strand_id
1 'polypeptide(L)'
;MGKPSPIADVLGILGKYFIAGVSIMILGIISADALNLYTNTVALTSIVKTKKRIATLIAGVLGFIIFYFVYQNFLNFLINFLSSLGYWISPWIGILIAYTMKKKDWKIAWLSFAAAIILGLPFMNLKQYGIPYEGLVSSILGGIDISQIIMLIVSIVVYMIL
;
A
#
# COMPACT_ATOMS: atom_id res chain seq x y z
N MET A 1 -34.17 -4.12 -5.51
CA MET A 1 -33.67 -2.74 -5.38
C MET A 1 -32.17 -2.77 -5.57
N GLY A 2 -31.67 -2.31 -6.72
CA GLY A 2 -30.25 -2.39 -7.08
C GLY A 2 -29.40 -1.52 -6.17
N LYS A 3 -28.22 -2.00 -5.77
CA LYS A 3 -27.24 -1.18 -5.06
C LYS A 3 -27.01 0.10 -5.87
N PRO A 4 -27.10 1.30 -5.26
CA PRO A 4 -26.83 2.54 -5.98
C PRO A 4 -25.44 2.43 -6.61
N SER A 5 -25.34 2.75 -7.91
CA SER A 5 -24.04 2.76 -8.55
C SER A 5 -23.24 3.93 -7.97
N PRO A 6 -21.93 3.80 -7.74
CA PRO A 6 -21.09 4.92 -7.27
C PRO A 6 -21.24 6.18 -8.15
N ILE A 7 -21.60 5.99 -9.42
CA ILE A 7 -21.89 7.07 -10.38
C ILE A 7 -23.20 7.79 -10.04
N ALA A 8 -24.24 7.07 -9.61
CA ALA A 8 -25.51 7.66 -9.19
C ALA A 8 -25.38 8.48 -7.89
N ASP A 9 -24.54 8.03 -6.95
CA ASP A 9 -24.24 8.76 -5.72
C ASP A 9 -23.52 10.09 -6.02
N VAL A 10 -22.56 10.05 -6.95
CA VAL A 10 -21.84 11.23 -7.43
C VAL A 10 -22.77 12.21 -8.17
N LEU A 11 -23.77 11.70 -8.91
CA LEU A 11 -24.78 12.50 -9.60
C LEU A 11 -25.66 13.29 -8.61
N GLY A 12 -26.05 12.65 -7.51
CA GLY A 12 -26.82 13.28 -6.43
C GLY A 12 -26.06 14.40 -5.71
N ILE A 13 -24.75 14.27 -5.56
CA ILE A 13 -23.90 15.24 -4.84
C ILE A 13 -23.49 16.42 -5.74
N LEU A 14 -23.12 16.15 -7.00
CA LEU A 14 -22.55 17.17 -7.89
C LEU A 14 -23.58 17.98 -8.68
N GLY A 15 -24.80 17.46 -8.85
CA GLY A 15 -25.88 18.12 -9.59
C GLY A 15 -25.43 18.64 -10.97
N LYS A 16 -25.53 19.95 -11.20
CA LYS A 16 -25.14 20.59 -12.48
C LYS A 16 -23.64 20.45 -12.83
N TYR A 17 -22.79 20.16 -11.84
CA TYR A 17 -21.34 19.98 -12.05
C TYR A 17 -20.95 18.52 -12.30
N PHE A 18 -21.93 17.62 -12.44
CA PHE A 18 -21.69 16.18 -12.61
C PHE A 18 -20.65 15.86 -13.68
N ILE A 19 -20.80 16.43 -14.88
CA ILE A 19 -19.87 16.17 -15.99
C ILE A 19 -18.44 16.58 -15.61
N ALA A 20 -18.27 17.80 -15.09
CA ALA A 20 -16.96 18.30 -14.69
C ALA A 20 -16.34 17.46 -13.56
N GLY A 21 -17.11 17.09 -12.54
CA GLY A 21 -16.60 16.30 -11.41
C GLY A 21 -16.29 14.85 -11.79
N VAL A 22 -17.09 14.22 -12.65
CA VAL A 22 -16.76 12.90 -13.20
C VAL A 22 -15.51 12.97 -14.08
N SER A 23 -15.38 14.00 -14.93
CA SER A 23 -14.16 14.20 -15.71
C SER A 23 -12.92 14.36 -14.83
N ILE A 24 -12.99 15.15 -13.76
CA ILE A 24 -11.89 15.32 -12.80
C ILE A 24 -11.57 13.99 -12.11
N MET A 25 -12.58 13.22 -11.70
CA MET A 25 -12.40 11.94 -11.05
C MET A 25 -11.73 10.92 -11.99
N ILE A 26 -12.19 10.83 -13.24
CA ILE A 26 -11.58 10.00 -14.28
C ILE A 26 -10.13 10.41 -14.51
N LEU A 27 -9.87 11.70 -14.67
CA LEU A 27 -8.51 12.22 -14.86
C LEU A 27 -7.61 11.91 -13.65
N GLY A 28 -8.14 12.02 -12.43
CA GLY A 28 -7.45 11.66 -11.20
C GLY A 28 -7.09 10.18 -11.14
N ILE A 29 -8.03 9.29 -11.46
CA ILE A 29 -7.81 7.84 -11.52
C ILE A 29 -6.76 7.51 -12.58
N ILE A 30 -6.92 8.02 -13.81
CA ILE A 30 -5.96 7.79 -14.91
C ILE A 30 -4.57 8.29 -14.53
N SER A 31 -4.46 9.45 -13.89
CA SER A 31 -3.16 10.01 -13.49
C SER A 31 -2.48 9.15 -12.43
N ALA A 32 -3.23 8.70 -11.43
CA ALA A 32 -2.72 7.80 -10.39
C ALA A 32 -2.28 6.45 -10.98
N ASP A 33 -3.10 5.88 -11.86
CA ASP A 33 -2.81 4.60 -12.51
C ASP A 33 -1.62 4.71 -13.47
N ALA A 34 -1.47 5.81 -14.19
CA ALA A 34 -0.32 6.05 -15.04
C ALA A 34 0.98 6.08 -14.22
N LEU A 35 0.97 6.69 -13.04
CA LEU A 35 2.11 6.71 -12.13
C LEU A 35 2.42 5.30 -11.60
N ASN A 36 1.40 4.56 -11.15
CA ASN A 36 1.55 3.19 -10.66
C ASN A 36 2.09 2.24 -11.74
N LEU A 37 1.62 2.38 -12.98
CA LEU A 37 2.07 1.58 -14.11
C LEU A 37 3.52 1.92 -14.48
N TYR A 38 3.88 3.20 -14.41
CA TYR A 38 5.24 3.66 -14.65
C TYR A 38 6.23 3.11 -13.61
N THR A 39 5.93 3.27 -12.31
CA THR A 39 6.80 2.78 -11.22
C THR A 39 6.97 1.27 -11.29
N ASN A 40 5.90 0.52 -11.56
CA ASN A 40 5.96 -0.93 -11.78
C ASN A 40 6.82 -1.32 -12.99
N THR A 41 6.70 -0.57 -14.09
CA THR A 41 7.52 -0.80 -15.30
C THR A 41 9.01 -0.57 -15.01
N VAL A 42 9.34 0.51 -14.29
CA VAL A 42 10.72 0.80 -13.88
C VAL A 42 11.25 -0.30 -12.95
N ALA A 43 10.46 -0.71 -11.96
CA ALA A 43 10.83 -1.80 -11.04
C ALA A 43 11.12 -3.10 -11.81
N LEU A 44 10.22 -3.54 -12.69
CA LEU A 44 10.39 -4.77 -13.46
C LEU A 44 11.62 -4.71 -14.39
N THR A 45 11.82 -3.58 -15.07
CA THR A 45 12.95 -3.41 -16.00
C THR A 45 14.30 -3.29 -15.29
N SER A 46 14.32 -2.94 -14.01
CA SER A 46 15.53 -2.93 -13.18
C SER A 46 16.02 -4.34 -12.82
N ILE A 47 15.11 -5.31 -12.77
CA ILE A 47 15.39 -6.71 -12.43
C ILE A 47 15.57 -7.56 -13.69
N VAL A 48 14.71 -7.35 -14.69
CA VAL A 48 14.67 -8.15 -15.91
C VAL A 48 14.94 -7.26 -17.12
N LYS A 49 15.90 -7.67 -17.97
CA LYS A 49 16.16 -7.01 -19.25
C LYS A 49 15.00 -7.23 -20.22
N THR A 50 14.01 -6.35 -20.19
CA THR A 50 12.84 -6.37 -21.08
C THR A 50 12.55 -4.99 -21.65
N LYS A 51 11.80 -4.93 -22.75
CA LYS A 51 11.37 -3.66 -23.35
C LYS A 51 10.31 -3.01 -22.46
N LYS A 52 10.41 -1.69 -22.23
CA LYS A 52 9.45 -0.93 -21.40
C LYS A 52 8.00 -1.22 -21.78
N ARG A 53 7.66 -1.23 -23.07
CA ARG A 53 6.31 -1.53 -23.57
C ARG A 53 5.78 -2.89 -23.10
N ILE A 54 6.63 -3.91 -23.09
CA ILE A 54 6.26 -5.26 -22.64
C ILE A 54 6.08 -5.26 -21.12
N ALA A 55 7.00 -4.66 -20.38
CA ALA A 55 6.89 -4.53 -18.92
C ALA A 55 5.62 -3.77 -18.49
N THR A 56 5.27 -2.69 -19.19
CA THR A 56 4.03 -1.93 -18.97
C THR A 56 2.79 -2.79 -19.21
N LEU A 57 2.77 -3.57 -20.29
CA LEU A 57 1.65 -4.47 -20.59
C LEU A 57 1.52 -5.58 -19.54
N ILE A 58 2.63 -6.17 -19.11
CA ILE A 58 2.66 -7.18 -18.04
C ILE A 58 2.11 -6.58 -16.74
N ALA A 59 2.60 -5.40 -16.32
CA ALA A 59 2.14 -4.75 -15.10
C ALA A 59 0.63 -4.45 -15.13
N GLY A 60 0.12 -3.95 -16.26
CA GLY A 60 -1.31 -3.65 -16.44
C GLY A 60 -2.18 -4.91 -16.41
N VAL A 61 -1.78 -5.96 -17.14
CA VAL A 61 -2.52 -7.23 -17.19
C VAL A 61 -2.54 -7.92 -15.83
N LEU A 62 -1.41 -7.99 -15.12
CA LEU A 62 -1.34 -8.59 -13.78
C LEU A 62 -2.17 -7.79 -12.78
N GLY A 63 -2.08 -6.45 -12.80
CA GLY A 63 -2.89 -5.59 -11.95
C GLY A 63 -4.38 -5.79 -12.18
N PHE A 64 -4.81 -5.87 -13.44
CA PHE A 64 -6.20 -6.14 -13.79
C PHE A 64 -6.67 -7.53 -13.33
N ILE A 65 -5.87 -8.57 -13.54
CA ILE A 65 -6.19 -9.95 -13.11
C ILE A 65 -6.36 -9.98 -11.58
N ILE A 66 -5.41 -9.42 -10.84
CA ILE A 66 -5.47 -9.38 -9.37
C ILE A 66 -6.72 -8.61 -8.93
N PHE A 67 -6.98 -7.45 -9.52
CA PHE A 67 -8.19 -6.69 -9.22
C PHE A 67 -9.45 -7.53 -9.49
N TYR A 68 -9.58 -8.14 -10.65
CA TYR A 68 -10.76 -8.91 -11.03
C TYR A 68 -11.08 -10.07 -10.06
N PHE A 69 -10.05 -10.78 -9.57
CA PHE A 69 -10.24 -11.92 -8.67
C PHE A 69 -10.32 -11.54 -7.18
N VAL A 70 -9.62 -10.49 -6.75
CA VAL A 70 -9.57 -10.06 -5.35
C VAL A 70 -10.70 -9.09 -5.01
N TYR A 71 -11.28 -8.42 -6.01
CA TYR A 71 -12.36 -7.47 -5.83
C TYR A 71 -13.66 -8.17 -5.41
N GLN A 72 -14.08 -7.91 -4.17
CA GLN A 72 -15.36 -8.35 -3.62
C GLN A 72 -16.22 -7.16 -3.22
N ASN A 73 -15.62 -6.21 -2.49
CA ASN A 73 -16.24 -4.96 -2.07
C ASN A 73 -15.18 -3.86 -2.13
N PHE A 74 -15.47 -2.75 -2.82
CA PHE A 74 -14.53 -1.66 -3.04
C PHE A 74 -13.97 -1.09 -1.72
N LEU A 75 -14.83 -0.84 -0.73
CA LEU A 75 -14.42 -0.19 0.51
C LEU A 75 -13.53 -1.10 1.35
N ASN A 76 -13.91 -2.37 1.51
CA ASN A 76 -13.08 -3.35 2.23
C ASN A 76 -11.77 -3.64 1.49
N PHE A 77 -11.81 -3.73 0.15
CA PHE A 77 -10.61 -3.88 -0.66
C PHE A 77 -9.67 -2.69 -0.45
N LEU A 78 -10.18 -1.45 -0.50
CA LEU A 78 -9.38 -0.25 -0.34
C LEU A 78 -8.74 -0.17 1.04
N ILE A 79 -9.51 -0.39 2.11
CA ILE A 79 -8.99 -0.36 3.49
C ILE A 79 -7.91 -1.41 3.70
N ASN A 80 -8.16 -2.64 3.25
CA ASN A 80 -7.20 -3.73 3.39
C ASN A 80 -5.96 -3.48 2.52
N PHE A 81 -6.14 -2.99 1.28
CA PHE A 81 -5.02 -2.67 0.40
C PHE A 81 -4.13 -1.57 1.00
N LEU A 82 -4.71 -0.45 1.45
CA LEU A 82 -3.97 0.65 2.06
C LEU A 82 -3.26 0.23 3.35
N SER A 83 -3.93 -0.56 4.19
CA SER A 83 -3.35 -1.05 5.43
C SER A 83 -2.19 -2.03 5.17
N SER A 84 -2.33 -2.88 4.15
CA SER A 84 -1.29 -3.82 3.72
C SER A 84 -0.07 -3.06 3.19
N LEU A 85 -0.29 -2.09 2.30
CA LEU A 85 0.76 -1.20 1.83
C LEU A 85 1.46 -0.50 2.99
N GLY A 86 0.71 -0.02 3.98
CA GLY A 86 1.26 0.64 5.16
C GLY A 86 2.26 -0.26 5.92
N TYR A 87 1.97 -1.54 6.10
CA TYR A 87 2.88 -2.46 6.78
C TYR A 87 4.19 -2.69 6.03
N TRP A 88 4.13 -2.75 4.70
CA TRP A 88 5.32 -2.99 3.87
C TRP A 88 6.13 -1.71 3.63
N ILE A 89 5.46 -0.59 3.38
CA ILE A 89 6.12 0.68 3.03
C ILE A 89 6.72 1.35 4.26
N SER A 90 6.07 1.27 5.42
CA SER A 90 6.51 2.00 6.61
C SER A 90 7.95 1.70 7.05
N PRO A 91 8.40 0.42 7.18
CA PRO A 91 9.79 0.13 7.48
C PRO A 91 10.77 0.65 6.40
N TRP A 92 10.40 0.60 5.12
CA TRP A 92 11.25 1.13 4.05
C TRP A 92 11.42 2.64 4.14
N ILE A 93 10.37 3.38 4.46
CA ILE A 93 10.45 4.83 4.70
C ILE A 93 11.42 5.10 5.84
N GLY A 94 11.31 4.37 6.96
CA GLY A 94 12.20 4.56 8.10
C GLY A 94 13.67 4.26 7.78
N ILE A 95 13.93 3.19 7.03
CA ILE A 95 15.28 2.88 6.53
C ILE A 95 15.80 3.99 5.63
N LEU A 96 14.98 4.52 4.70
CA LEU A 96 15.40 5.60 3.80
C LEU A 96 15.72 6.88 4.57
N ILE A 97 14.91 7.23 5.58
CA ILE A 97 15.20 8.36 6.49
C ILE A 97 16.56 8.14 7.17
N ALA A 98 16.78 6.98 7.78
CA ALA A 98 18.04 6.67 8.46
C ALA A 98 19.24 6.62 7.49
N TYR A 99 19.03 6.15 6.26
CA TYR A 99 20.03 6.14 5.19
C TYR A 99 20.50 7.56 4.83
N THR A 100 19.61 8.57 4.86
CA THR A 100 20.02 9.97 4.63
C THR A 100 20.94 10.52 5.72
N MET A 101 20.84 10.00 6.94
CA MET A 101 21.68 10.41 8.08
C MET A 101 23.00 9.66 8.11
N LYS A 102 22.97 8.34 7.89
CA LYS A 102 24.15 7.47 7.90
C LYS A 102 24.00 6.38 6.85
N LYS A 103 24.81 6.45 5.79
CA LYS A 103 24.78 5.44 4.72
C LYS A 103 25.38 4.12 5.22
N LYS A 104 24.61 3.04 5.15
CA LYS A 104 25.06 1.67 5.42
C LYS A 104 24.69 0.73 4.28
N ASP A 105 25.24 -0.48 4.34
CA ASP A 105 25.05 -1.53 3.34
C ASP A 105 23.57 -1.97 3.23
N TRP A 106 23.18 -2.45 2.04
CA TRP A 106 21.84 -3.00 1.77
C TRP A 106 21.48 -4.18 2.68
N LYS A 107 22.46 -4.95 3.17
CA LYS A 107 22.23 -6.02 4.15
C LYS A 107 21.65 -5.48 5.46
N ILE A 108 22.16 -4.33 5.92
CA ILE A 108 21.68 -3.69 7.14
C ILE A 108 20.26 -3.15 6.94
N ALA A 109 19.95 -2.64 5.73
CA ALA A 109 18.59 -2.26 5.38
C ALA A 109 17.62 -3.45 5.51
N TRP A 110 17.94 -4.61 4.95
CA TRP A 110 17.10 -5.80 5.07
C TRP A 110 16.99 -6.34 6.49
N LEU A 111 18.08 -6.33 7.28
CA LEU A 111 18.02 -6.71 8.69
C LEU A 111 17.11 -5.78 9.49
N SER A 112 17.21 -4.48 9.24
CA SER A 112 16.35 -3.46 9.88
C SER A 112 14.90 -3.62 9.48
N PHE A 113 14.64 -3.95 8.21
CA PHE A 113 13.31 -4.27 7.71
C PHE A 113 12.72 -5.48 8.42
N ALA A 114 13.47 -6.60 8.47
CA ALA A 114 13.00 -7.83 9.10
C ALA A 114 12.75 -7.63 10.60
N ALA A 115 13.67 -6.94 11.29
CA ALA A 115 13.51 -6.59 12.70
C ALA A 115 12.27 -5.74 12.94
N ALA A 116 12.02 -4.74 12.08
CA ALA A 116 10.82 -3.91 12.18
C ALA A 116 9.54 -4.74 12.05
N ILE A 117 9.43 -5.63 11.06
CA ILE A 117 8.27 -6.51 10.90
C ILE A 117 8.07 -7.38 12.16
N ILE A 118 9.12 -8.06 12.62
CA ILE A 118 9.06 -8.97 13.78
C ILE A 118 8.65 -8.21 15.04
N LEU A 119 9.27 -7.07 15.31
CA LEU A 119 8.98 -6.25 16.49
C LEU A 119 7.66 -5.49 16.36
N GLY A 120 7.12 -5.35 15.15
CA GLY A 120 5.79 -4.81 14.88
C GLY A 120 4.65 -5.79 15.16
N LEU A 121 4.91 -7.11 15.14
CA LEU A 121 3.90 -8.15 15.33
C LEU A 121 3.04 -7.97 16.59
N PRO A 122 3.58 -7.66 17.79
CA PRO A 122 2.77 -7.45 18.99
C PRO A 122 1.75 -6.31 18.89
N PHE A 123 1.93 -5.37 17.95
CA PHE A 123 1.11 -4.17 17.76
C PHE A 123 0.15 -4.30 16.57
N MET A 124 0.19 -5.42 15.86
CA MET A 124 -0.53 -5.61 14.60
C MET A 124 -1.87 -6.31 14.82
N ASN A 125 -2.89 -5.89 14.07
CA ASN A 125 -4.20 -6.54 14.05
C ASN A 125 -4.55 -6.96 12.63
N LEU A 126 -4.52 -8.27 12.39
CA LEU A 126 -4.81 -8.84 11.06
C LEU A 126 -6.24 -9.36 10.91
N LYS A 127 -7.08 -9.24 11.95
CA LYS A 127 -8.50 -9.66 11.88
C LYS A 127 -9.26 -8.96 10.75
N GLN A 128 -8.89 -7.72 10.42
CA GLN A 128 -9.46 -6.98 9.29
C GLN A 128 -9.23 -7.65 7.92
N TYR A 129 -8.21 -8.50 7.80
CA TYR A 129 -7.91 -9.28 6.60
C TYR A 129 -8.52 -10.69 6.62
N GLY A 130 -9.30 -11.03 7.64
CA GLY A 130 -9.80 -12.39 7.85
C GLY A 130 -8.74 -13.37 8.40
N ILE A 131 -7.57 -12.86 8.81
CA ILE A 131 -6.54 -13.66 9.47
C ILE A 131 -6.82 -13.61 10.99
N PRO A 132 -6.97 -14.75 11.69
CA PRO A 132 -7.28 -14.78 13.12
C PRO A 132 -6.04 -14.47 13.97
N TYR A 133 -5.40 -13.34 13.71
CA TYR A 133 -4.21 -12.86 14.41
C TYR A 133 -4.42 -11.46 14.95
N GLU A 134 -4.14 -11.29 16.24
CA GLU A 134 -4.11 -10.01 16.93
C GLU A 134 -2.94 -10.04 17.92
N GLY A 135 -2.06 -9.05 17.82
CA GLY A 135 -0.91 -8.93 18.70
C GLY A 135 -1.30 -8.59 20.14
N LEU A 136 -0.45 -8.98 21.09
CA LEU A 136 -0.70 -8.79 22.53
C LEU A 136 -0.98 -7.33 22.90
N VAL A 137 -0.20 -6.39 22.35
CA VAL A 137 -0.36 -4.95 22.62
C VAL A 137 -1.60 -4.42 21.93
N SER A 138 -1.87 -4.83 20.68
CA SER A 138 -3.11 -4.50 19.99
C SER A 138 -4.33 -4.90 20.82
N SER A 139 -4.34 -6.11 21.39
CA SER A 139 -5.44 -6.61 22.21
C SER A 139 -5.66 -5.78 23.47
N ILE A 140 -4.59 -5.39 24.17
CA ILE A 140 -4.66 -4.50 25.33
C ILE A 140 -5.22 -3.12 24.95
N LEU A 141 -4.91 -2.63 23.75
CA LEU A 141 -5.41 -1.37 23.21
C LEU A 141 -6.82 -1.45 22.61
N GLY A 142 -7.55 -2.56 22.80
CA GLY A 142 -8.89 -2.73 22.27
C GLY A 142 -8.95 -3.04 20.77
N GLY A 143 -7.90 -3.63 20.22
CA GLY A 143 -7.81 -4.02 18.81
C GLY A 143 -7.25 -2.94 17.88
N ILE A 144 -6.70 -1.85 18.42
CA ILE A 144 -6.09 -0.79 17.62
C ILE A 144 -4.77 -1.28 17.03
N ASP A 145 -4.63 -1.17 15.71
CA ASP A 145 -3.36 -1.42 15.01
C ASP A 145 -2.51 -0.15 14.97
N ILE A 146 -1.40 -0.17 15.71
CA ILE A 146 -0.37 0.89 15.67
C ILE A 146 0.95 0.38 15.07
N SER A 147 0.95 -0.83 14.51
CA SER A 147 2.17 -1.50 14.04
C SER A 147 2.89 -0.71 12.96
N GLN A 148 2.18 0.02 12.09
CA GLN A 148 2.79 0.85 11.05
C GLN A 148 3.74 1.91 11.64
N ILE A 149 3.33 2.59 12.72
CA ILE A 149 4.15 3.61 13.38
C ILE A 149 5.34 2.94 14.09
N ILE A 150 5.10 1.82 14.76
CA ILE A 150 6.16 1.07 15.45
C ILE A 150 7.21 0.59 14.45
N MET A 151 6.78 0.00 13.34
CA MET A 151 7.65 -0.48 12.27
C MET A 151 8.50 0.65 11.66
N LEU A 152 7.93 1.85 11.50
CA LEU A 152 8.68 3.04 11.08
C LEU A 152 9.83 3.33 12.06
N ILE A 153 9.50 3.47 13.35
CA ILE A 153 10.46 3.86 14.39
C ILE A 153 11.53 2.79 14.57
N VAL A 154 11.12 1.53 14.68
CA VAL A 154 12.04 0.40 14.85
C VAL A 154 13.02 0.31 13.68
N SER A 155 12.53 0.45 12.45
CA SER A 155 13.41 0.38 11.27
C SER A 155 14.47 1.50 11.27
N ILE A 156 14.13 2.71 11.71
CA ILE A 156 15.09 3.83 11.89
C ILE A 156 16.13 3.47 12.95
N VAL A 157 15.67 3.06 14.13
CA VAL A 157 16.53 2.80 15.29
C VAL A 157 17.49 1.65 15.02
N VAL A 158 16.97 0.51 14.54
CA VAL A 158 17.77 -0.67 14.23
C VAL A 158 18.81 -0.35 13.15
N TYR A 159 18.41 0.36 12.10
CA TYR A 159 19.33 0.76 11.03
C TYR A 159 20.45 1.66 11.54
N MET A 160 20.16 2.59 12.46
CA MET A 160 21.16 3.49 13.02
C MET A 160 22.15 2.75 13.95
N ILE A 161 21.68 1.76 14.70
CA ILE A 161 22.48 0.99 15.66
C ILE A 161 23.41 -0.02 14.97
N LEU A 162 22.91 -0.78 14.00
CA LEU A 162 23.67 -1.81 13.26
C LEU A 162 24.63 -1.19 12.24
#